data_AF-A0A9W8D4P5-F1
#
_entry.id   AF-A0A9W8D4P5-F1
#
_cell.length_a   1.000
_cell.length_b   1.000
_cell.length_c   1.000
_cell.angle_alpha   90.00
_cell.angle_beta   90.00
_cell.angle_gamma   90.00
#
_symmetry.space_group_name_H-M   'P 1'
#
loop_
_entity.id
_entity.type
_entity.pdbx_description
1 polymer ?
#
loop_
_entity_poly.entity_id
_entity_poly.type
_entity_poly.pdbx_seq_one_letter_code
_entity_poly.pdbx_strand_id
1 'polypeptide(L)'
;MRAVTPAKPLHGSQSPAPRKVFAEHYPPKKVTALMDAGLLVRGVMRINPKNPTDAYVSLDESPSPLAQRKNPELQGYVVGNSSDIYICGKDSRNRAINNDVVAVKLLTRKAGRQLYKANRMGYDKRMDKITAQRRARLDRMADNVKTVNAEAASDDAAEPQTSNDSGARMPELFGVVVAIITPNSDRVFVGTLSNRLPAHRDSRASDNIPLDMLQFKPLDPAVPLMLVPKDSVPEIPHHKDICAVRMELWPETSKYPMAT
;
A
#
# COMPACT_ATOMS: atom_id res chain seq x y z
N MET A 1 -63.37 7.32 -30.78
CA MET A 1 -62.65 6.78 -29.61
C MET A 1 -61.27 6.29 -30.07
N ARG A 2 -60.20 7.07 -29.85
CA ARG A 2 -58.82 6.70 -30.18
C ARG A 2 -58.17 6.11 -28.94
N ALA A 3 -57.68 4.87 -29.03
CA ALA A 3 -57.02 4.16 -27.94
C ALA A 3 -55.67 4.80 -27.63
N VAL A 4 -55.45 5.16 -26.37
CA VAL A 4 -54.18 5.63 -25.82
C VAL A 4 -53.40 4.39 -25.37
N THR A 5 -52.26 4.14 -26.00
CA THR A 5 -51.31 3.11 -25.56
C THR A 5 -50.54 3.59 -24.32
N PRO A 6 -50.33 2.73 -23.28
CA PRO A 6 -49.58 3.13 -22.10
C PRO A 6 -48.07 3.17 -22.40
N ALA A 7 -47.42 4.20 -21.88
CA ALA A 7 -45.98 4.41 -21.98
C ALA A 7 -45.19 3.33 -21.22
N LYS A 8 -44.12 2.85 -21.85
CA LYS A 8 -43.17 1.87 -21.30
C LYS A 8 -42.38 2.50 -20.14
N PRO A 9 -42.19 1.82 -18.99
CA PRO A 9 -41.40 2.38 -17.89
C PRO A 9 -39.93 2.53 -18.26
N LEU A 10 -39.40 3.74 -18.08
CA LEU A 10 -37.98 4.04 -18.17
C LEU A 10 -37.22 3.21 -17.13
N HIS A 11 -36.36 2.32 -17.62
CA HIS A 11 -35.41 1.62 -16.77
C HIS A 11 -34.38 2.65 -16.26
N GLY A 12 -34.39 2.91 -14.96
CA GLY A 12 -33.36 3.71 -14.31
C GLY A 12 -31.99 3.07 -14.53
N SER A 13 -31.09 3.80 -15.17
CA SER A 13 -29.70 3.42 -15.28
C SER A 13 -29.08 3.42 -13.88
N GLN A 14 -28.95 2.25 -13.26
CA GLN A 14 -28.06 2.10 -12.10
C GLN A 14 -26.63 2.33 -12.59
N SER A 15 -26.03 3.44 -12.16
CA SER A 15 -24.59 3.66 -12.32
C SER A 15 -23.83 2.48 -11.71
N PRO A 16 -22.85 1.89 -12.42
CA PRO A 16 -22.13 0.73 -11.92
C PRO A 16 -21.40 1.08 -10.62
N ALA A 17 -21.53 0.21 -9.61
CA ALA A 17 -20.84 0.38 -8.34
C ALA A 17 -19.32 0.44 -8.54
N PRO A 18 -18.59 1.29 -7.79
CA PRO A 18 -17.15 1.43 -7.93
C PRO A 18 -16.44 0.10 -7.62
N ARG A 19 -15.44 -0.26 -8.43
CA ARG A 19 -14.68 -1.51 -8.27
C ARG A 19 -13.86 -1.45 -6.98
N LYS A 20 -13.96 -2.49 -6.13
CA LYS A 20 -13.15 -2.63 -4.91
C LYS A 20 -11.67 -2.83 -5.29
N VAL A 21 -10.77 -2.07 -4.65
CA VAL A 21 -9.31 -2.17 -4.80
C VAL A 21 -8.72 -3.14 -3.76
N PHE A 22 -9.31 -3.17 -2.57
CA PHE A 22 -8.90 -4.01 -1.46
C PHE A 22 -10.02 -4.96 -1.04
N ALA A 23 -9.64 -6.05 -0.36
CA ALA A 23 -10.61 -6.94 0.26
C ALA A 23 -11.31 -6.25 1.43
N GLU A 24 -12.58 -6.57 1.63
CA GLU A 24 -13.35 -6.11 2.78
C GLU A 24 -12.77 -6.69 4.07
N HIS A 25 -12.70 -5.89 5.13
CA HIS A 25 -12.27 -6.40 6.43
C HIS A 25 -13.36 -7.28 7.04
N TYR A 26 -12.97 -8.33 7.74
CA TYR A 26 -13.94 -9.12 8.49
C TYR A 26 -14.57 -8.30 9.61
N PRO A 27 -15.89 -8.41 9.85
CA PRO A 27 -16.53 -7.71 10.95
C PRO A 27 -16.01 -8.23 12.30
N PRO A 28 -15.98 -7.41 13.37
CA PRO A 28 -15.38 -7.78 14.65
C PRO A 28 -15.88 -9.12 15.21
N LYS A 29 -17.20 -9.39 15.15
CA LYS A 29 -17.77 -10.67 15.60
C LYS A 29 -17.17 -11.89 14.87
N LYS A 30 -16.92 -11.76 13.56
CA LYS A 30 -16.30 -12.82 12.75
C LYS A 30 -14.82 -12.96 13.08
N VAL A 31 -14.12 -11.86 13.33
CA VAL A 31 -12.72 -11.88 13.75
C VAL A 31 -12.58 -12.63 15.06
N THR A 32 -13.36 -12.28 16.09
CA THR A 32 -13.36 -12.96 17.40
C THR A 32 -13.65 -14.45 17.25
N ALA A 33 -14.74 -14.82 16.55
CA ALA A 33 -15.09 -16.22 16.36
C ALA A 33 -14.01 -17.05 15.65
N LEU A 34 -13.31 -16.46 14.67
CA LEU A 34 -12.21 -17.13 13.97
C LEU A 34 -10.91 -17.19 14.77
N MET A 35 -10.66 -16.22 15.65
CA MET A 35 -9.57 -16.28 16.63
C MET A 35 -9.81 -17.37 17.66
N ASP A 36 -11.02 -17.46 18.21
CA ASP A 36 -11.42 -18.51 19.16
C ASP A 36 -11.32 -19.90 18.53
N ALA A 37 -11.65 -20.02 17.23
CA ALA A 37 -11.49 -21.25 16.46
C ALA A 37 -10.03 -21.57 16.08
N GLY A 38 -9.07 -20.71 16.41
CA GLY A 38 -7.65 -20.87 16.07
C GLY A 38 -7.34 -20.71 14.57
N LEU A 39 -8.23 -20.06 13.80
CA LEU A 39 -8.08 -19.87 12.35
C LEU A 39 -7.45 -18.51 11.99
N LEU A 40 -7.38 -17.59 12.94
CA LEU A 40 -6.66 -16.32 12.83
C LEU A 40 -5.67 -16.18 13.98
N VAL A 41 -4.63 -15.39 13.75
CA VAL A 41 -3.69 -14.95 14.78
C VAL A 41 -3.67 -13.43 14.86
N ARG A 42 -3.30 -12.91 16.04
CA ARG A 42 -3.19 -11.49 16.34
C ARG A 42 -1.72 -11.06 16.37
N GLY A 43 -1.42 -9.87 15.85
CA GLY A 43 -0.08 -9.32 15.97
C GLY A 43 0.03 -7.86 15.55
N VAL A 44 1.22 -7.30 15.69
CA VAL A 44 1.53 -5.90 15.39
C VAL A 44 2.22 -5.78 14.02
N MET A 45 1.70 -4.88 13.18
CA MET A 45 2.18 -4.63 11.83
C MET A 45 3.46 -3.77 11.81
N ARG A 46 4.45 -4.16 11.00
CA ARG A 46 5.61 -3.36 10.62
C ARG A 46 5.82 -3.39 9.11
N ILE A 47 6.15 -2.23 8.55
CA ILE A 47 6.39 -2.02 7.12
C ILE A 47 7.86 -1.70 6.94
N ASN A 48 8.50 -2.32 5.96
CA ASN A 48 9.87 -2.00 5.60
C ASN A 48 9.93 -0.62 4.92
N PRO A 49 10.63 0.38 5.49
CA PRO A 49 10.69 1.73 4.91
C PRO A 49 11.42 1.77 3.57
N LYS A 50 12.36 0.83 3.31
CA LYS A 50 13.08 0.75 2.03
C LYS A 50 12.20 0.12 0.95
N ASN A 51 11.38 -0.85 1.32
CA ASN A 51 10.43 -1.49 0.43
C ASN A 51 9.06 -1.62 1.11
N PRO A 52 8.17 -0.62 0.99
CA PRO A 52 6.88 -0.63 1.68
C PRO A 52 5.94 -1.77 1.23
N THR A 53 6.29 -2.51 0.17
CA THR A 53 5.56 -3.72 -0.22
C THR A 53 5.97 -4.96 0.59
N ASP A 54 7.11 -4.91 1.26
CA ASP A 54 7.52 -5.89 2.25
C ASP A 54 7.05 -5.44 3.64
N ALA A 55 6.14 -6.21 4.23
CA ALA A 55 5.64 -5.97 5.56
C ALA A 55 5.69 -7.25 6.39
N TYR A 56 5.63 -7.09 7.70
CA TYR A 56 5.85 -8.14 8.68
C TYR A 56 4.85 -7.96 9.82
N VAL A 57 4.35 -9.08 10.35
CA VAL A 57 3.55 -9.09 11.57
C VAL A 57 4.25 -9.94 12.61
N SER A 58 4.57 -9.31 13.73
CA SER A 58 5.06 -9.99 14.93
C SER A 58 3.86 -10.32 15.80
N LEU A 59 3.72 -11.57 16.24
CA LEU A 59 2.64 -11.93 17.16
C LEU A 59 2.87 -11.23 18.49
N ASP A 60 1.82 -10.63 19.05
CA ASP A 60 1.89 -9.93 20.35
C ASP A 60 1.52 -10.84 21.53
N GLU A 61 0.99 -12.02 21.24
CA GLU A 61 0.70 -13.07 22.21
C GLU A 61 1.04 -14.46 21.66
N SER A 62 1.30 -15.41 22.56
CA SER A 62 1.58 -16.78 22.16
C SER A 62 0.35 -17.42 21.51
N PRO A 63 0.49 -18.06 20.32
CA PRO A 63 -0.64 -18.72 19.67
C PRO A 63 -1.29 -19.76 20.59
N SER A 64 -2.61 -19.79 20.64
CA SER A 64 -3.35 -20.80 21.41
C SER A 64 -3.00 -22.22 20.94
N PRO A 65 -3.12 -23.25 21.79
CA PRO A 65 -2.89 -24.64 21.37
C PRO A 65 -3.76 -25.04 20.17
N LEU A 66 -4.98 -24.50 20.08
CA LEU A 66 -5.86 -24.73 18.93
C LEU A 66 -5.32 -24.06 17.66
N ALA A 67 -4.83 -22.82 17.77
CA ALA A 67 -4.21 -22.12 16.64
C ALA A 67 -2.96 -22.86 16.13
N GLN A 68 -2.11 -23.36 17.01
CA GLN A 68 -0.94 -24.17 16.62
C GLN A 68 -1.35 -25.49 15.94
N ARG A 69 -2.42 -26.15 16.41
CA ARG A 69 -2.94 -27.37 15.78
C ARG A 69 -3.55 -27.10 14.39
N LYS A 70 -4.19 -25.95 14.21
CA LYS A 70 -4.84 -25.57 12.95
C LYS A 70 -3.87 -24.98 11.93
N ASN A 71 -2.75 -24.43 12.39
CA ASN A 71 -1.72 -23.81 11.57
C ASN A 71 -0.37 -24.46 11.90
N PRO A 72 -0.01 -25.59 11.25
CA PRO A 72 1.26 -26.28 11.47
C PRO A 72 2.49 -25.37 11.30
N GLU A 73 2.37 -24.31 10.50
CA GLU A 73 3.41 -23.30 10.34
C GLU A 73 3.79 -22.60 11.66
N LEU A 74 2.90 -22.57 12.65
CA LEU A 74 3.16 -21.99 13.98
C LEU A 74 3.73 -22.99 14.99
N GLN A 75 4.00 -24.24 14.60
CA GLN A 75 4.52 -25.22 15.53
C GLN A 75 5.86 -24.76 16.11
N GLY A 76 5.93 -24.67 17.44
CA GLY A 76 7.13 -24.18 18.14
C GLY A 76 7.32 -22.66 18.08
N TYR A 77 6.30 -21.89 17.66
CA TYR A 77 6.38 -20.44 17.66
C TYR A 77 6.50 -19.88 19.08
N VAL A 78 7.49 -19.02 19.28
CA VAL A 78 7.78 -18.30 20.52
C VAL A 78 7.82 -16.80 20.21
N VAL A 79 6.96 -16.04 20.89
CA VAL A 79 6.92 -14.57 20.77
C VAL A 79 8.30 -13.98 21.07
N GLY A 80 8.76 -13.07 20.21
CA GLY A 80 10.06 -12.41 20.35
C GLY A 80 11.28 -13.23 19.91
N ASN A 81 11.13 -14.53 19.63
CA ASN A 81 12.24 -15.40 19.20
C ASN A 81 11.97 -16.20 17.92
N SER A 82 10.74 -16.14 17.39
CA SER A 82 10.37 -16.77 16.13
C SER A 82 10.34 -15.78 14.98
N SER A 83 10.49 -16.31 13.76
CA SER A 83 10.36 -15.54 12.52
C SER A 83 9.03 -14.80 12.45
N ASP A 84 9.06 -13.54 12.02
CA ASP A 84 7.84 -12.77 11.76
C ASP A 84 7.01 -13.36 10.61
N ILE A 85 5.71 -13.10 10.62
CA ILE A 85 4.83 -13.45 9.52
C ILE A 85 5.01 -12.42 8.40
N TYR A 86 5.53 -12.85 7.25
CA TYR A 86 5.70 -11.98 6.10
C TYR A 86 4.35 -11.71 5.40
N ILE A 87 4.08 -10.43 5.14
CA ILE A 87 2.88 -9.93 4.49
C ILE A 87 3.27 -9.38 3.11
N CYS A 88 2.80 -10.05 2.07
CA CYS A 88 3.29 -9.84 0.72
C CYS A 88 2.48 -8.79 -0.05
N GLY A 89 3.05 -7.61 -0.22
CA GLY A 89 2.47 -6.54 -1.04
C GLY A 89 1.30 -5.80 -0.40
N LYS A 90 0.87 -4.75 -1.08
CA LYS A 90 -0.20 -3.85 -0.60
C LYS A 90 -1.54 -4.56 -0.41
N ASP A 91 -1.86 -5.53 -1.27
CA ASP A 91 -3.16 -6.20 -1.26
C ASP A 91 -3.26 -7.12 -0.03
N SER A 92 -2.20 -7.87 0.29
CA SER A 92 -2.15 -8.73 1.48
C SER A 92 -2.03 -7.93 2.78
N ARG A 93 -1.40 -6.75 2.74
CA ARG A 93 -1.35 -5.82 3.87
C ARG A 93 -2.71 -5.21 4.17
N ASN A 94 -3.57 -5.11 3.16
CA ASN A 94 -4.98 -4.76 3.29
C ASN A 94 -5.23 -3.52 4.17
N ARG A 95 -4.72 -2.37 3.71
CA ARG A 95 -4.89 -1.05 4.33
C ARG A 95 -4.29 -0.87 5.73
N ALA A 96 -3.64 -1.90 6.29
CA ALA A 96 -2.90 -1.75 7.54
C ALA A 96 -1.64 -0.90 7.36
N ILE A 97 -1.30 -0.14 8.40
CA ILE A 97 -0.11 0.71 8.50
C ILE A 97 0.78 0.27 9.67
N ASN A 98 1.93 0.94 9.86
CA ASN A 98 2.82 0.67 10.98
C ASN A 98 2.10 0.77 12.33
N ASN A 99 2.39 -0.21 13.19
CA ASN A 99 1.87 -0.36 14.55
C ASN A 99 0.37 -0.63 14.67
N ASP A 100 -0.34 -0.87 13.56
CA ASP A 100 -1.70 -1.43 13.66
C ASP A 100 -1.64 -2.83 14.29
N VAL A 101 -2.57 -3.10 15.21
CA VAL A 101 -2.85 -4.47 15.69
C VAL A 101 -3.81 -5.12 14.70
N VAL A 102 -3.39 -6.22 14.08
CA VAL A 102 -4.08 -6.84 12.96
C VAL A 102 -4.47 -8.29 13.25
N ALA A 103 -5.57 -8.73 12.60
CA ALA A 103 -5.93 -10.13 12.49
C ALA A 103 -5.36 -10.69 11.18
N VAL A 104 -4.57 -11.77 11.29
CA VAL A 104 -3.88 -12.38 10.16
C VAL A 104 -4.39 -13.80 9.94
N LYS A 105 -4.72 -14.10 8.68
CA LYS A 105 -4.90 -15.47 8.22
C LYS A 105 -3.57 -15.97 7.68
N LEU A 106 -3.07 -17.06 8.24
CA LEU A 106 -1.86 -17.70 7.74
C LEU A 106 -2.10 -18.36 6.39
N LEU A 107 -1.08 -18.29 5.55
CA LEU A 107 -1.02 -19.01 4.29
C LEU A 107 -0.20 -20.27 4.47
N THR A 108 -0.57 -21.32 3.74
CA THR A 108 0.30 -22.49 3.62
C THR A 108 1.63 -22.06 3.03
N ARG A 109 2.71 -22.76 3.42
CA ARG A 109 4.06 -22.49 2.89
C ARG A 109 4.05 -22.35 1.36
N LYS A 110 3.43 -23.29 0.64
CA LYS A 110 3.34 -23.30 -0.84
C LYS A 110 2.65 -22.04 -1.39
N ALA A 111 1.48 -21.68 -0.85
CA ALA A 111 0.74 -20.51 -1.30
C ALA A 111 1.52 -19.21 -1.03
N GLY A 112 2.12 -19.10 0.16
CA GLY A 112 3.00 -17.98 0.52
C GLY A 112 4.19 -17.82 -0.42
N ARG A 113 4.89 -18.92 -0.74
CA ARG A 113 6.02 -18.94 -1.69
C ARG A 113 5.61 -18.42 -3.07
N GLN A 114 4.45 -18.84 -3.56
CA GLN A 114 3.95 -18.44 -4.87
C GLN A 114 3.63 -16.95 -4.90
N LEU A 115 2.96 -16.45 -3.86
CA LEU A 115 2.61 -15.03 -3.72
C LEU A 115 3.86 -14.15 -3.61
N TYR A 116 4.86 -14.58 -2.84
CA TYR A 116 6.16 -13.93 -2.72
C TYR A 116 6.85 -13.76 -4.07
N LYS A 117 7.00 -14.85 -4.83
CA LYS A 117 7.62 -14.81 -6.17
C LYS A 117 6.86 -13.89 -7.12
N ALA A 118 5.52 -13.96 -7.11
CA ALA A 118 4.68 -13.13 -7.96
C ALA A 118 4.85 -11.63 -7.67
N ASN A 119 4.83 -11.24 -6.39
CA ASN A 119 5.06 -9.85 -5.99
C ASN A 119 6.47 -9.38 -6.31
N ARG A 120 7.49 -10.22 -6.08
CA ARG A 120 8.89 -9.88 -6.36
C ARG A 120 9.12 -9.66 -7.86
N MET A 121 8.62 -10.55 -8.72
CA MET A 121 8.64 -10.33 -10.18
C MET A 121 7.92 -9.04 -10.59
N GLY A 122 6.81 -8.70 -9.93
CA GLY A 122 6.09 -7.44 -10.17
C GLY A 122 6.83 -6.20 -9.68
N TYR A 123 7.62 -6.32 -8.62
CA TYR A 123 8.52 -5.27 -8.14
C TYR A 123 9.68 -5.05 -9.10
N ASP A 124 10.38 -6.11 -9.50
CA ASP A 124 11.54 -6.03 -10.41
C ASP A 124 11.14 -5.35 -11.73
N LYS A 125 10.03 -5.79 -12.35
CA LYS A 125 9.49 -5.15 -13.57
C LYS A 125 9.19 -3.66 -13.41
N ARG A 126 8.70 -3.24 -12.23
CA ARG A 126 8.43 -1.82 -11.95
C ARG A 126 9.74 -1.04 -11.82
N MET A 127 10.74 -1.62 -11.17
CA MET A 127 12.05 -1.01 -11.02
C MET A 127 12.77 -0.88 -12.37
N ASP A 128 12.72 -1.90 -13.22
CA ASP A 128 13.25 -1.86 -14.59
C ASP A 128 12.60 -0.72 -15.40
N LYS A 129 11.28 -0.56 -15.30
CA LYS A 129 10.55 0.54 -15.96
C LYS A 129 11.02 1.91 -15.44
N ILE A 130 11.20 2.06 -14.13
CA ILE A 130 11.67 3.32 -13.53
C ILE A 130 13.10 3.64 -14.00
N THR A 131 13.99 2.65 -13.99
CA THR A 131 15.38 2.79 -14.45
C THR A 131 15.44 3.19 -15.93
N ALA A 132 14.65 2.53 -16.78
CA ALA A 132 14.55 2.86 -18.19
C ALA A 132 14.03 4.29 -18.42
N GLN A 133 13.02 4.73 -17.66
CA GLN A 133 12.50 6.10 -17.73
C GLN A 133 13.54 7.15 -17.30
N ARG A 134 14.33 6.86 -16.25
CA ARG A 134 15.42 7.75 -15.82
C ARG A 134 16.48 7.87 -16.89
N ARG A 135 16.92 6.76 -17.49
CA ARG A 135 17.89 6.76 -18.59
C ARG A 135 17.41 7.59 -19.77
N ALA A 136 16.18 7.34 -20.23
CA ALA A 136 15.59 8.12 -21.33
C ALA A 136 15.47 9.63 -21.03
N ARG A 137 15.31 10.02 -19.76
CA ARG A 137 15.29 11.43 -19.36
C ARG A 137 16.69 12.05 -19.43
N LEU A 138 17.72 11.32 -18.98
CA LEU A 138 19.11 11.75 -19.07
C LEU A 138 19.55 11.91 -20.53
N ASP A 139 19.18 10.96 -21.39
CA ASP A 139 19.49 11.03 -22.82
C ASP A 139 18.88 12.29 -23.47
N ARG A 140 17.61 12.61 -23.18
CA ARG A 140 16.95 13.84 -23.66
C ARG A 140 17.58 15.12 -23.11
N MET A 141 18.09 15.09 -21.88
CA MET A 141 18.79 16.23 -21.29
C MET A 141 20.16 16.41 -21.93
N ALA A 142 20.87 15.33 -22.23
CA ALA A 142 22.16 15.36 -22.93
C ALA A 142 22.03 15.89 -24.36
N ASP A 143 20.96 15.54 -25.08
CA ASP A 143 20.69 16.07 -26.43
C ASP A 143 20.40 17.59 -26.41
N ASN A 144 19.82 18.11 -25.33
CA ASN A 144 19.59 19.54 -25.14
C ASN A 144 20.85 20.33 -24.69
N VAL A 145 21.92 19.65 -24.26
CA VAL A 145 23.17 20.29 -23.76
C VAL A 145 24.25 20.42 -24.85
N LYS A 146 23.99 20.00 -26.10
CA LYS A 146 24.91 20.17 -27.23
C LYS A 146 25.10 21.62 -27.75
N THR A 147 24.78 22.64 -26.94
CA THR A 147 25.08 24.05 -27.23
C THR A 147 25.57 24.80 -25.98
N VAL A 148 26.67 24.38 -25.36
CA VAL A 148 27.75 25.26 -24.85
C VAL A 148 28.88 24.40 -24.29
N ASN A 149 30.08 24.64 -24.82
CA ASN A 149 31.43 24.23 -24.43
C ASN A 149 31.65 23.02 -23.49
N ALA A 150 32.48 22.13 -24.02
CA ALA A 150 33.28 21.17 -23.25
C ALA A 150 34.19 21.90 -22.25
N GLU A 151 34.16 21.47 -21.00
CA GLU A 151 35.26 21.37 -20.03
C GLU A 151 34.70 21.43 -18.60
N ALA A 152 34.57 20.25 -17.98
CA ALA A 152 34.78 19.99 -16.55
C ALA A 152 34.22 18.59 -16.23
N ALA A 153 35.12 17.61 -16.14
CA ALA A 153 34.86 16.37 -15.46
C ALA A 153 34.97 16.60 -13.94
N SER A 154 33.95 16.19 -13.20
CA SER A 154 34.01 15.69 -11.82
C SER A 154 32.64 15.09 -11.51
N ASP A 155 32.57 13.77 -11.42
CA ASP A 155 32.52 13.05 -10.13
C ASP A 155 31.28 13.40 -9.30
N ASP A 156 30.14 12.79 -9.65
CA ASP A 156 29.29 12.08 -8.69
C ASP A 156 28.24 11.25 -9.47
N ALA A 157 28.72 10.27 -10.24
CA ALA A 157 27.83 9.22 -10.73
C ALA A 157 27.54 8.30 -9.54
N ALA A 158 26.63 8.73 -8.67
CA ALA A 158 25.96 7.82 -7.76
C ALA A 158 25.27 6.78 -8.63
N GLU A 159 25.96 5.65 -8.83
CA GLU A 159 25.37 4.49 -9.47
C GLU A 159 24.01 4.27 -8.81
N PRO A 160 22.94 4.04 -9.60
CA PRO A 160 21.74 3.51 -8.99
C PRO A 160 22.18 2.23 -8.32
N GLN A 161 22.31 2.26 -6.98
CA GLN A 161 22.58 1.07 -6.20
C GLN A 161 21.47 0.11 -6.60
N THR A 162 21.82 -0.80 -7.50
CA THR A 162 21.03 -1.97 -7.76
C THR A 162 21.06 -2.64 -6.40
N SER A 163 19.98 -2.49 -5.66
CA SER A 163 19.78 -3.27 -4.46
C SER A 163 19.71 -4.71 -4.96
N ASN A 164 20.89 -5.33 -5.08
CA ASN A 164 21.09 -6.76 -5.15
C ASN A 164 20.59 -7.29 -3.80
N ASP A 165 19.26 -7.27 -3.64
CA ASP A 165 18.55 -8.00 -2.61
C ASP A 165 18.45 -9.49 -2.99
N SER A 166 19.31 -9.95 -3.91
CA SER A 166 19.53 -11.35 -4.27
C SER A 166 19.96 -12.22 -3.08
N GLY A 167 20.24 -11.61 -1.91
CA GLY A 167 20.51 -12.28 -0.63
C GLY A 167 19.34 -12.37 0.35
N ALA A 168 18.15 -11.81 0.07
CA ALA A 168 17.02 -11.93 0.98
C ALA A 168 16.57 -13.40 1.13
N ARG A 169 16.88 -13.97 2.30
CA ARG A 169 16.42 -15.32 2.66
C ARG A 169 14.90 -15.37 2.55
N MET A 170 14.42 -16.41 1.89
CA MET A 170 13.00 -16.64 1.73
C MET A 170 12.28 -16.70 3.08
N PRO A 171 11.19 -15.93 3.29
CA PRO A 171 10.44 -15.99 4.54
C PRO A 171 9.89 -17.38 4.83
N GLU A 172 9.76 -17.70 6.11
CA GLU A 172 9.29 -18.99 6.59
C GLU A 172 7.77 -19.01 6.79
N LEU A 173 7.23 -17.89 7.27
CA LEU A 173 5.81 -17.67 7.55
C LEU A 173 5.22 -16.62 6.62
N PHE A 174 4.00 -16.86 6.16
CA PHE A 174 3.28 -15.98 5.25
C PHE A 174 1.86 -15.76 5.75
N GLY A 175 1.35 -14.54 5.58
CA GLY A 175 0.00 -14.20 6.01
C GLY A 175 -0.66 -13.15 5.13
N VAL A 176 -1.98 -13.02 5.34
CA VAL A 176 -2.81 -11.97 4.77
C VAL A 176 -3.58 -11.31 5.90
N VAL A 177 -3.56 -9.99 5.95
CA VAL A 177 -4.36 -9.20 6.90
C VAL A 177 -5.82 -9.25 6.48
N VAL A 178 -6.67 -9.74 7.38
CA VAL A 178 -8.12 -9.83 7.15
C VAL A 178 -8.92 -8.79 7.93
N ALA A 179 -8.34 -8.19 8.96
CA ALA A 179 -8.92 -7.07 9.70
C ALA A 179 -7.84 -6.27 10.45
N ILE A 180 -8.12 -4.99 10.69
CA ILE A 180 -7.40 -4.16 11.66
C ILE A 180 -8.25 -4.19 12.94
N ILE A 181 -7.68 -4.70 14.04
CA ILE A 181 -8.37 -4.86 15.32
C ILE A 181 -8.30 -3.55 16.09
N THR A 182 -7.08 -3.03 16.24
CA THR A 182 -6.81 -1.76 16.89
C THR A 182 -5.93 -0.94 15.96
N PRO A 183 -6.43 0.18 15.40
CA PRO A 183 -5.60 1.06 14.60
C PRO A 183 -4.54 1.74 15.50
N ASN A 184 -3.40 2.10 14.93
CA ASN A 184 -2.43 2.98 15.57
C ASN A 184 -3.13 4.29 16.02
N SER A 185 -2.91 4.72 17.26
CA SER A 185 -3.53 5.92 17.84
C SER A 185 -3.06 7.22 17.20
N ASP A 186 -1.84 7.21 16.64
CA ASP A 186 -1.13 8.42 16.23
C ASP A 186 -1.09 8.52 14.70
N ARG A 187 -2.25 8.43 14.05
CA ARG A 187 -2.39 8.56 12.59
C ARG A 187 -2.15 9.99 12.07
N VAL A 188 -1.27 10.73 12.71
CA VAL A 188 -0.80 12.06 12.31
C VAL A 188 0.55 11.91 11.64
N PHE A 189 0.67 12.41 10.42
CA PHE A 189 1.86 12.26 9.60
C PHE A 189 2.36 13.63 9.16
N VAL A 190 3.68 13.78 9.12
CA VAL A 190 4.34 15.00 8.64
C VAL A 190 4.79 14.79 7.19
N GLY A 191 4.58 15.79 6.34
CA GLY A 191 4.76 15.66 4.90
C GLY A 191 4.58 16.97 4.14
N THR A 192 4.46 16.84 2.83
CA THR A 192 4.26 17.96 1.91
C THR A 192 2.93 17.82 1.20
N LEU A 193 2.24 18.94 1.02
CA LEU A 193 0.99 19.00 0.29
C LEU A 193 1.23 19.54 -1.13
N SER A 194 0.62 18.92 -2.13
CA SER A 194 0.72 19.39 -3.50
C SER A 194 -0.64 19.37 -4.21
N ASN A 195 -1.01 20.53 -4.76
CA ASN A 195 -2.12 20.66 -5.72
C ASN A 195 -1.76 20.08 -7.10
N ARG A 196 -0.47 19.84 -7.34
CA ARG A 196 -0.01 19.09 -8.51
C ARG A 196 -0.18 17.61 -8.21
N LEU A 197 -1.05 16.92 -8.94
CA LEU A 197 -0.82 15.51 -9.20
C LEU A 197 0.65 15.36 -9.66
N PRO A 198 1.37 14.28 -9.33
CA PRO A 198 2.72 14.11 -9.81
C PRO A 198 2.61 14.22 -11.31
N ALA A 199 3.35 15.17 -11.91
CA ALA A 199 3.42 15.27 -13.35
C ALA A 199 4.11 14.00 -13.84
N HIS A 200 3.36 12.91 -13.99
CA HIS A 200 3.80 11.74 -14.70
C HIS A 200 3.09 11.75 -16.04
N ARG A 201 3.93 12.02 -17.04
CA ARG A 201 3.71 11.95 -18.49
C ARG A 201 3.27 10.55 -18.98
N ASP A 202 2.82 9.64 -18.11
CA ASP A 202 2.18 8.37 -18.47
C ASP A 202 0.68 8.44 -18.16
N SER A 203 -0.08 8.72 -19.20
CA SER A 203 -1.54 8.95 -19.30
C SER A 203 -2.46 7.77 -18.92
N ARG A 204 -2.10 6.90 -17.97
CA ARG A 204 -2.94 5.73 -17.61
C ARG A 204 -3.00 5.34 -16.12
N ALA A 205 -2.36 6.11 -15.23
CA ALA A 205 -2.44 5.86 -13.78
C ALA A 205 -2.94 7.06 -12.97
N SER A 206 -3.18 8.20 -13.63
CA SER A 206 -3.96 9.33 -13.13
C SER A 206 -5.46 9.01 -13.11
N ASP A 207 -5.82 7.77 -12.80
CA ASP A 207 -7.20 7.31 -12.81
C ASP A 207 -7.94 8.03 -11.68
N ASN A 208 -8.68 9.08 -12.04
CA ASN A 208 -9.76 9.70 -11.28
C ASN A 208 -9.44 10.11 -9.84
N ILE A 209 -8.33 10.82 -9.58
CA ILE A 209 -8.28 11.62 -8.34
C ILE A 209 -9.17 12.84 -8.59
N PRO A 210 -10.24 13.05 -7.78
CA PRO A 210 -11.14 14.19 -7.95
C PRO A 210 -10.39 15.54 -7.89
N LEU A 211 -10.82 16.52 -8.69
CA LEU A 211 -10.14 17.82 -8.82
C LEU A 211 -10.16 18.65 -7.52
N ASP A 212 -11.06 18.32 -6.61
CA ASP A 212 -11.25 18.87 -5.26
C ASP A 212 -10.32 18.23 -4.21
N MET A 213 -9.39 17.36 -4.62
CA MET A 213 -8.43 16.70 -3.73
C MET A 213 -7.00 17.18 -3.95
N LEU A 214 -6.26 17.34 -2.86
CA LEU A 214 -4.82 17.57 -2.78
C LEU A 214 -4.11 16.27 -2.47
N GLN A 215 -2.84 16.16 -2.87
CA GLN A 215 -2.01 15.03 -2.52
C GLN A 215 -1.10 15.38 -1.37
N PHE A 216 -1.16 14.59 -0.31
CA PHE A 216 -0.21 14.65 0.77
C PHE A 216 0.82 13.54 0.61
N LYS A 217 2.09 13.94 0.47
CA LYS A 217 3.25 13.05 0.44
C LYS A 217 3.91 13.02 1.82
N PRO A 218 3.82 11.92 2.58
CA PRO A 218 4.51 11.78 3.86
C PRO A 218 6.02 11.86 3.72
N LEU A 219 6.71 12.31 4.78
CA LEU A 219 8.17 12.22 4.89
C LEU A 219 8.63 10.78 5.11
N ASP A 220 7.88 9.99 5.88
CA ASP A 220 8.17 8.57 6.09
C ASP A 220 7.75 7.75 4.86
N PRO A 221 8.69 7.09 4.15
CA PRO A 221 8.36 6.28 2.97
C PRO A 221 7.52 5.03 3.28
N ALA A 222 7.43 4.60 4.54
CA ALA A 222 6.55 3.50 4.95
C ALA A 222 5.06 3.90 4.95
N VAL A 223 4.76 5.20 4.99
CA VAL A 223 3.40 5.74 5.02
C VAL A 223 2.91 5.98 3.59
N PRO A 224 1.70 5.53 3.23
CA PRO A 224 1.15 5.74 1.88
C PRO A 224 0.89 7.23 1.60
N LEU A 225 0.95 7.61 0.32
CA LEU A 225 0.39 8.87 -0.16
C LEU A 225 -1.08 8.98 0.23
N MET A 226 -1.50 10.15 0.71
CA MET A 226 -2.86 10.44 1.16
C MET A 226 -3.53 11.49 0.26
N LEU A 227 -4.86 11.46 0.25
CA LEU A 227 -5.70 12.47 -0.39
C LEU A 227 -6.31 13.37 0.68
N VAL A 228 -6.23 14.68 0.49
CA VAL A 228 -6.75 15.69 1.41
C VAL A 228 -7.75 16.58 0.67
N PRO A 229 -9.01 16.72 1.10
CA PRO A 229 -9.95 17.64 0.47
C PRO A 229 -9.42 19.07 0.47
N LYS A 230 -9.59 19.82 -0.63
CA LYS A 230 -9.13 21.22 -0.70
C LYS A 230 -9.80 22.09 0.36
N ASP A 231 -11.07 21.86 0.60
CA ASP A 231 -11.88 22.65 1.53
C ASP A 231 -11.50 22.41 3.01
N SER A 232 -10.76 21.33 3.32
CA SER A 232 -10.26 21.09 4.68
C SER A 232 -8.93 21.81 4.96
N VAL A 233 -8.34 22.46 3.96
CA VAL A 233 -7.04 23.10 4.08
C VAL A 233 -7.22 24.61 4.16
N PRO A 234 -6.83 25.26 5.28
CA PRO A 234 -7.11 26.68 5.52
C PRO A 234 -6.39 27.60 4.52
N GLU A 235 -5.16 27.25 4.15
CA GLU A 235 -4.39 27.90 3.10
C GLU A 235 -3.54 26.83 2.40
N ILE A 236 -3.62 26.74 1.07
CA ILE A 236 -2.84 25.74 0.33
C ILE A 236 -1.36 26.12 0.44
N PRO A 237 -0.52 25.31 1.12
CA PRO A 237 0.87 25.66 1.34
C PRO A 237 1.62 25.78 0.01
N HIS A 238 2.65 26.63 -0.02
CA HIS A 238 3.51 26.73 -1.18
C HIS A 238 4.24 25.40 -1.41
N HIS A 239 4.66 25.15 -2.66
CA HIS A 239 5.38 23.93 -3.02
C HIS A 239 6.70 23.85 -2.24
N LYS A 240 6.71 23.08 -1.13
CA LYS A 240 7.80 22.67 -0.22
C LYS A 240 7.46 22.86 1.27
N ASP A 241 6.35 23.50 1.58
CA ASP A 241 5.94 23.70 2.96
C ASP A 241 5.62 22.35 3.63
N ILE A 242 6.09 22.19 4.86
CA ILE A 242 5.86 21.01 5.67
C ILE A 242 4.57 21.22 6.46
N CYS A 243 3.67 20.25 6.40
CA CYS A 243 2.44 20.23 7.17
C CYS A 243 2.28 18.88 7.85
N ALA A 244 1.42 18.85 8.87
CA ALA A 244 0.94 17.63 9.48
C ALA A 244 -0.51 17.38 9.06
N VAL A 245 -0.84 16.15 8.69
CA VAL A 245 -2.22 15.74 8.38
C VAL A 245 -2.59 14.52 9.20
N ARG A 246 -3.87 14.36 9.49
CA ARG A 246 -4.40 13.17 10.16
C ARG A 246 -5.05 12.25 9.12
N MET A 247 -4.64 10.98 9.08
CA MET A 247 -5.32 9.96 8.28
C MET A 247 -6.63 9.55 8.96
N GLU A 248 -7.74 9.74 8.25
CA GLU A 248 -9.09 9.52 8.76
C GLU A 248 -9.64 8.16 8.32
N LEU A 249 -9.70 7.94 7.00
CA LEU A 249 -10.36 6.76 6.44
C LEU A 249 -9.57 6.20 5.27
N TRP A 250 -9.48 4.88 5.17
CA TRP A 250 -9.00 4.23 3.97
C TRP A 250 -10.09 3.33 3.38
N PRO A 251 -10.86 3.81 2.38
CA PRO A 251 -11.91 3.03 1.74
C PRO A 251 -11.33 1.85 0.96
N GLU A 252 -12.05 0.74 0.90
CA GLU A 252 -11.67 -0.43 0.09
C GLU A 252 -11.68 -0.15 -1.42
N THR A 253 -12.38 0.89 -1.86
CA THR A 253 -12.46 1.34 -3.26
C THR A 253 -11.35 2.30 -3.65
N SER A 254 -10.53 2.77 -2.70
CA SER A 254 -9.48 3.75 -2.94
C SER A 254 -8.08 3.15 -2.78
N LYS A 255 -7.17 3.50 -3.67
CA LYS A 255 -5.73 3.18 -3.55
C LYS A 255 -5.05 3.97 -2.43
N TYR A 256 -5.61 5.11 -2.04
CA TYR A 256 -5.02 6.06 -1.10
C TYR A 256 -5.97 6.32 0.08
N PRO A 257 -5.45 6.48 1.32
CA PRO A 257 -6.23 6.96 2.44
C PRO A 257 -6.65 8.43 2.24
N MET A 258 -7.75 8.79 2.89
CA MET A 258 -8.22 10.16 3.09
C MET A 258 -7.61 10.74 4.37
N ALA A 259 -7.27 12.02 4.33
CA ALA A 259 -6.73 12.77 5.45
C ALA A 259 -7.29 14.20 5.51
N THR A 260 -7.11 14.85 6.66
CA THR A 260 -7.47 16.26 6.92
C THR A 260 -6.29 16.99 7.54
#